data_AF-A0A714K034-F1
#
_entry.id   AF-A0A714K034-F1
#
_cell.length_a   1.000
_cell.length_b   1.000
_cell.length_c   1.000
_cell.angle_alpha   90.00
_cell.angle_beta   90.00
_cell.angle_gamma   90.00
#
_symmetry.space_group_name_H-M   'P 1'
#
loop_
_entity.id
_entity.type
_entity.pdbx_description
1 polymer ?
#
loop_
_entity_poly.entity_id
_entity_poly.type
_entity_poly.pdbx_seq_one_letter_code
_entity_poly.pdbx_strand_id
1 'polypeptide(L)'
;MANNYTQASFTILCSQEQAQMALDAIAYVTDTDVAEGEHLLSKPVSECSLTELLVLGIIQNHPECDPFEPTFGQSESPEDNYE
;
A
#
# COMPACT_ATOMS: atom_id res chain seq x y z
N MET A 1 23.84 9.56 7.27
CA MET A 1 23.76 8.10 7.04
C MET A 1 23.45 7.90 5.56
N ALA A 2 24.18 7.03 4.86
CA ALA A 2 23.90 6.78 3.44
C ALA A 2 22.66 5.90 3.31
N ASN A 3 21.63 6.40 2.62
CA ASN A 3 20.43 5.64 2.29
C ASN A 3 20.82 4.63 1.19
N ASN A 4 21.15 3.40 1.58
CA ASN A 4 21.52 2.31 0.65
C ASN A 4 20.28 1.63 0.05
N TYR A 5 19.24 2.39 -0.30
CA TYR A 5 18.08 1.85 -1.01
C TYR A 5 18.51 1.51 -2.44
N THR A 6 18.70 0.23 -2.72
CA THR A 6 18.94 -0.24 -4.08
C THR A 6 17.58 -0.44 -4.73
N GLN A 7 17.17 0.49 -5.59
CA GLN A 7 15.94 0.34 -6.37
C GLN A 7 16.12 -0.84 -7.33
N ALA A 8 15.34 -1.88 -7.14
CA ALA A 8 15.29 -3.05 -8.01
C ALA A 8 13.90 -3.17 -8.62
N SER A 9 13.84 -3.35 -9.93
CA SER A 9 12.59 -3.57 -10.66
C SER A 9 12.60 -4.99 -11.22
N PHE A 10 11.49 -5.70 -11.06
CA PHE A 10 11.32 -7.05 -11.57
C PHE A 10 9.97 -7.20 -12.28
N THR A 11 9.94 -8.02 -13.32
CA THR A 11 8.71 -8.33 -14.05
C THR A 11 8.05 -9.54 -13.42
N ILE A 12 6.81 -9.39 -12.95
CA ILE A 12 5.96 -10.48 -12.49
C ILE A 12 5.00 -10.85 -13.62
N LEU A 13 5.08 -12.09 -14.12
CA LEU A 13 4.09 -12.60 -15.07
C LEU A 13 2.75 -12.78 -14.34
N CYS A 14 1.71 -12.13 -14.84
CA CYS A 14 0.37 -12.17 -14.27
C CYS A 14 -0.69 -12.07 -15.38
N SER A 15 -1.92 -12.47 -15.08
CA SER A 15 -3.07 -12.18 -15.93
C SER A 15 -3.45 -10.70 -15.84
N GLN A 16 -4.24 -10.22 -16.80
CA GLN A 16 -4.77 -8.86 -16.76
C GLN A 16 -5.60 -8.59 -15.48
N GLU A 17 -6.38 -9.57 -15.04
CA GLU A 17 -7.21 -9.48 -13.83
C GLU A 17 -6.34 -9.38 -12.56
N GLN A 18 -5.26 -10.15 -12.50
CA GLN A 18 -4.29 -10.08 -11.41
C GLN A 18 -3.56 -8.73 -11.38
N ALA A 19 -3.17 -8.21 -12.55
CA ALA A 19 -2.55 -6.90 -12.66
C ALA A 19 -3.51 -5.80 -12.17
N GLN A 20 -4.78 -5.85 -12.56
CA GLN A 20 -5.77 -4.88 -12.11
C GLN A 20 -5.99 -4.96 -10.60
N MET A 21 -6.13 -6.17 -10.04
CA MET A 21 -6.26 -6.36 -8.59
C MET A 21 -5.08 -5.78 -7.80
N ALA A 22 -3.86 -5.94 -8.31
CA ALA A 22 -2.68 -5.36 -7.68
C ALA A 22 -2.70 -3.82 -7.75
N LEU A 23 -3.10 -3.25 -8.87
CA LEU A 23 -3.25 -1.79 -9.01
C LEU A 23 -4.33 -1.25 -8.07
N ASP A 24 -5.46 -1.94 -7.95
CA ASP A 24 -6.54 -1.53 -7.05
C ASP A 24 -6.09 -1.59 -5.58
N ALA A 25 -5.33 -2.62 -5.19
CA ALA A 25 -4.79 -2.73 -3.84
C ALA A 25 -3.72 -1.66 -3.54
N ILE A 26 -2.88 -1.32 -4.52
CA ILE A 26 -1.90 -0.24 -4.39
C ILE A 26 -2.62 1.10 -4.24
N ALA A 27 -3.60 1.39 -5.11
CA ALA A 27 -4.38 2.62 -5.02
C ALA A 27 -5.09 2.75 -3.67
N TYR A 28 -5.58 1.64 -3.11
CA TYR A 28 -6.18 1.63 -1.78
C TYR A 28 -5.19 2.08 -0.71
N VAL A 29 -3.99 1.49 -0.64
CA VAL A 29 -3.03 1.87 0.42
C VAL A 29 -2.42 3.27 0.23
N THR A 30 -2.52 3.86 -0.97
CA THR A 30 -2.00 5.22 -1.25
C THR A 30 -3.05 6.32 -1.11
N ASP A 31 -4.30 6.04 -1.50
CA ASP A 31 -5.31 7.08 -1.74
C ASP A 31 -6.52 6.97 -0.81
N THR A 32 -6.67 5.87 -0.06
CA THR A 32 -7.81 5.64 0.82
C THR A 32 -7.75 6.51 2.08
N ASP A 33 -8.90 7.01 2.52
CA ASP A 33 -9.06 7.73 3.79
C ASP A 33 -8.79 6.79 4.98
N VAL A 34 -8.17 7.31 6.04
CA VAL A 34 -7.95 6.62 7.31
C VAL A 34 -9.22 5.88 7.79
N ALA A 35 -10.39 6.51 7.71
CA ALA A 35 -11.64 5.90 8.19
C ALA A 35 -12.04 4.63 7.42
N GLU A 36 -11.77 4.58 6.11
CA GLU A 36 -12.04 3.41 5.29
C GLU A 36 -10.97 2.33 5.49
N GLY A 37 -9.71 2.71 5.67
CA GLY A 37 -8.64 1.81 6.07
C GLY A 37 -8.87 1.15 7.43
N GLU A 38 -9.29 1.92 8.44
CA GLU A 38 -9.69 1.41 9.75
C GLU A 38 -10.87 0.44 9.64
N HIS A 39 -11.85 0.75 8.77
CA HIS A 39 -12.98 -0.13 8.53
C HIS A 39 -12.52 -1.49 7.99
N LEU A 40 -11.61 -1.50 7.01
CA LEU A 40 -11.04 -2.73 6.49
C LEU A 40 -10.27 -3.54 7.55
N LEU A 41 -9.47 -2.89 8.39
CA LEU A 41 -8.75 -3.56 9.47
C LEU A 41 -9.67 -4.15 10.54
N SER A 42 -10.87 -3.56 10.72
CA SER A 42 -11.89 -4.08 11.63
C SER A 42 -12.72 -5.25 11.06
N LYS A 43 -12.64 -5.47 9.73
CA LYS A 43 -13.44 -6.48 9.02
C LYS A 43 -12.89 -7.89 9.26
N PRO A 44 -13.74 -8.90 9.53
CA PRO A 44 -13.29 -10.29 9.64
C PRO A 44 -12.67 -10.78 8.34
N VAL A 45 -11.51 -11.45 8.42
CA VAL A 45 -10.77 -11.99 7.24
C VAL A 45 -11.65 -12.90 6.37
N SER A 46 -12.58 -13.64 6.98
CA SER A 46 -13.53 -14.51 6.26
C SER A 46 -14.52 -13.77 5.36
N GLU A 47 -14.67 -12.45 5.56
CA GLU A 47 -15.55 -11.57 4.80
C GLU A 47 -14.78 -10.69 3.81
N CYS A 48 -13.44 -10.78 3.81
CA CYS A 48 -12.59 -10.01 2.90
C CYS A 48 -12.59 -10.62 1.49
N SER A 49 -12.72 -9.74 0.49
CA SER A 49 -12.42 -10.04 -0.90
C SER A 49 -10.94 -10.30 -1.12
N LEU A 50 -10.57 -10.85 -2.27
CA LEU A 50 -9.16 -11.09 -2.61
C LEU A 50 -8.33 -9.80 -2.65
N THR A 51 -8.91 -8.70 -3.15
CA THR A 51 -8.25 -7.38 -3.16
C THR A 51 -8.02 -6.87 -1.73
N GLU A 52 -9.02 -6.99 -0.87
CA GLU A 52 -8.90 -6.61 0.56
C GLU A 52 -7.85 -7.46 1.28
N LEU A 53 -7.76 -8.77 0.99
CA LEU A 53 -6.69 -9.62 1.51
C LEU A 53 -5.31 -9.20 1.01
N LEU A 54 -5.20 -8.76 -0.24
CA LEU A 54 -3.96 -8.23 -0.80
C LEU A 54 -3.55 -6.93 -0.10
N VAL A 55 -4.50 -6.02 0.14
CA VAL A 55 -4.28 -4.79 0.93
C VAL A 55 -3.77 -5.12 2.34
N LEU A 56 -4.43 -6.03 3.05
CA LEU A 56 -3.99 -6.47 4.37
C LEU A 56 -2.58 -7.06 4.33
N GLY A 57 -2.25 -7.81 3.27
CA GLY A 57 -0.91 -8.35 3.04
C GLY A 57 0.13 -7.25 2.80
N ILE A 58 -0.20 -6.20 2.06
CA ILE A 58 0.67 -5.05 1.85
C ILE A 58 0.94 -4.36 3.19
N ILE A 59 -0.10 -4.01 3.95
CA ILE A 59 0.02 -3.35 5.27
C ILE A 59 0.90 -4.17 6.23
N GLN A 60 0.73 -5.50 6.26
CA GLN A 60 1.54 -6.39 7.10
C GLN A 60 3.04 -6.39 6.75
N ASN A 61 3.39 -6.18 5.48
CA ASN A 61 4.78 -6.15 5.02
C ASN A 61 5.35 -4.72 4.95
N HIS A 62 4.48 -3.71 4.92
CA HIS A 62 4.76 -2.29 4.81
C HIS A 62 3.97 -1.52 5.88
N PRO A 63 4.46 -1.49 7.13
CA PRO A 63 3.77 -0.80 8.23
C PRO A 63 3.51 0.68 7.96
N GLU A 64 4.33 1.34 7.12
CA GLU A 64 4.10 2.70 6.67
C GLU A 64 2.76 2.92 5.94
N CYS A 65 2.17 1.83 5.44
CA CYS A 65 0.84 1.80 4.83
C CYS A 65 -0.27 1.46 5.84
N ASP A 66 0.00 1.34 7.14
CA ASP A 66 -1.04 1.12 8.15
C ASP A 66 -1.81 2.43 8.40
N PRO A 67 -3.15 2.47 8.24
CA PRO A 67 -4.01 3.60 8.56
C PRO A 67 -3.80 4.20 9.97
N PHE A 68 -3.32 3.41 10.93
CA PHE A 68 -3.04 3.88 12.28
C PHE A 68 -1.67 4.57 12.42
N GLU A 69 -0.79 4.46 11.42
CA GLU A 69 0.50 5.13 11.44
C GLU A 69 0.35 6.63 11.10
N PRO A 70 1.04 7.53 11.80
CA PRO A 70 0.94 8.97 11.58
C PRO A 70 1.33 9.42 10.17
N THR A 71 2.13 8.59 9.48
CA THR A 71 2.64 8.81 8.13
C THR A 71 1.72 8.27 7.05
N PHE A 72 0.59 7.62 7.40
CA PHE A 72 -0.36 7.10 6.43
C PHE A 72 -0.93 8.22 5.56
N GLY A 73 -0.92 8.02 4.23
CA GLY A 73 -1.34 9.04 3.27
C GLY A 73 -0.43 10.28 3.19
N GLN A 74 0.67 10.32 3.96
CA GLN A 74 1.69 11.36 3.84
C GLN A 74 2.69 10.91 2.78
N SER A 75 2.47 11.33 1.53
CA SER A 75 3.54 11.25 0.56
C SER A 75 4.68 12.14 1.05
N GLU A 76 5.83 11.54 1.35
CA GLU A 76 7.09 12.26 1.42
C GLU A 76 7.34 12.81 0.01
N SER A 77 6.73 13.95 -0.31
CA SER A 77 7.18 14.75 -1.44
C SER A 77 8.66 15.02 -1.15
N PRO A 78 9.59 14.57 -2.01
CA PRO A 78 10.94 15.09 -1.93
C PRO A 78 10.75 16.59 -2.07
N GLU A 79 11.05 17.35 -1.01
CA GLU A 79 11.24 18.78 -1.19
C GLU A 79 12.26 18.89 -2.32
N ASP A 80 11.85 19.46 -3.46
CA ASP A 80 12.71 19.83 -4.58
C ASP A 80 13.73 20.87 -4.08
N ASN A 81 14.67 20.45 -3.25
CA ASN A 81 15.83 21.22 -2.84
C ASN A 81 16.90 21.03 -3.91
N TYR A 82 16.64 21.62 -5.08
CA TYR A 82 17.70 22.04 -5.98
C TYR A 82 17.95 23.52 -5.71
N GLU A 83 18.93 23.83 -4.84
CA GLU A 83 19.62 25.12 -4.85
C GLU A 83 20.44 25.30 -6.14
#